data_AF-A0A950H6E8-F1
#
_entry.id   AF-A0A950H6E8-F1
#
_cell.length_a   1.000
_cell.length_b   1.000
_cell.length_c   1.000
_cell.angle_alpha   90.00
_cell.angle_beta   90.00
_cell.angle_gamma   90.00
#
_symmetry.space_group_name_H-M   'P 1'
#
loop_
_entity.id
_entity.type
_entity.pdbx_description
1 polymer ?
#
loop_
_entity_poly.entity_id
_entity_poly.type
_entity_poly.pdbx_seq_one_letter_code
_entity_poly.pdbx_strand_id
1 'polypeptide(L)'
;MAIRAANHAGAMRNGAGAMRNVLRKKKKGAAPPDLTETEQDLLWHLENGYQLETDSLGGDPLLRRLKDKEAVRPPSATRNTVKALEQLNIISAAKGNDPLRIVWRLQKSGAAKRSRT
;
A
#
# COMPACT_ATOMS: atom_id res chain seq x y z
N MET A 1 -42.21 5.35 -52.43
CA MET A 1 -41.41 4.78 -51.33
C MET A 1 -39.95 4.86 -51.81
N ALA A 2 -39.00 5.57 -51.18
CA ALA A 2 -38.77 5.77 -49.74
C ALA A 2 -38.65 7.24 -49.27
N ILE A 3 -38.14 7.42 -48.04
CA ILE A 3 -38.38 8.48 -47.03
C ILE A 3 -37.09 8.58 -46.18
N ARG A 4 -36.60 9.71 -45.64
CA ARG A 4 -36.90 11.16 -45.77
C ARG A 4 -35.84 11.95 -44.97
N ALA A 5 -35.41 13.13 -45.45
CA ALA A 5 -34.63 14.15 -44.68
C ALA A 5 -33.22 13.73 -44.17
N ALA A 6 -32.42 14.59 -43.52
CA ALA A 6 -32.01 15.98 -43.81
C ALA A 6 -30.86 16.40 -42.85
N ASN A 7 -30.04 17.36 -43.30
CA ASN A 7 -29.37 18.43 -42.53
C ASN A 7 -28.36 18.17 -41.38
N HIS A 8 -27.24 18.89 -41.55
CA HIS A 8 -26.54 19.77 -40.59
C HIS A 8 -25.44 19.28 -39.62
N ALA A 9 -24.35 20.07 -39.66
CA ALA A 9 -23.38 20.39 -38.59
C ALA A 9 -22.56 19.24 -37.96
N GLY A 10 -21.34 19.45 -37.48
CA GLY A 10 -20.52 20.67 -37.36
C GLY A 10 -19.51 20.51 -36.22
N ALA A 11 -18.52 21.42 -36.12
CA ALA A 11 -17.37 21.40 -35.18
C ALA A 11 -16.36 20.25 -35.44
N MET A 12 -15.11 20.53 -35.83
CA MET A 12 -14.04 21.24 -35.09
C MET A 12 -13.79 20.73 -33.67
N ARG A 13 -12.59 20.18 -33.40
CA ARG A 13 -11.54 20.87 -32.60
C ARG A 13 -10.37 19.96 -32.21
N ASN A 14 -9.24 20.62 -31.93
CA ASN A 14 -8.05 20.15 -31.21
C ASN A 14 -7.15 19.13 -31.96
N GLY A 15 -5.83 19.23 -31.88
CA GLY A 15 -5.02 20.23 -31.18
C GLY A 15 -3.66 19.68 -30.78
N ALA A 16 -2.63 20.38 -31.27
CA ALA A 16 -1.40 20.75 -30.57
C ALA A 16 -0.69 19.70 -29.69
N GLY A 17 0.56 19.42 -30.06
CA GLY A 17 1.41 18.48 -29.34
C GLY A 17 1.84 18.91 -27.93
N ALA A 18 2.55 18.01 -27.27
CA ALA A 18 3.67 18.35 -26.40
C ALA A 18 4.53 17.11 -26.16
N MET A 19 5.82 17.19 -26.47
CA MET A 19 6.82 16.34 -25.84
C MET A 19 6.77 16.61 -24.34
N ARG A 20 6.41 15.62 -23.51
CA ARG A 20 6.52 15.74 -22.05
C ARG A 20 7.33 14.59 -21.48
N ASN A 21 8.64 14.85 -21.40
CA ASN A 21 9.55 14.11 -20.55
C ASN A 21 9.07 14.23 -19.08
N VAL A 22 8.50 13.17 -18.52
CA VAL A 22 8.20 13.08 -17.08
C VAL A 22 8.42 11.67 -16.56
N LEU A 23 9.36 11.58 -15.61
CA LEU A 23 9.57 10.55 -14.58
C LEU A 23 8.95 9.15 -14.80
N ARG A 24 9.80 8.13 -14.68
CA ARG A 24 9.41 6.77 -14.29
C ARG A 24 8.56 6.82 -13.01
N LYS A 25 7.24 6.89 -13.19
CA LYS A 25 6.27 6.94 -12.12
C LYS A 25 6.23 5.56 -11.47
N LYS A 26 7.05 5.35 -10.43
CA LYS A 26 6.84 4.25 -9.47
C LYS A 26 5.34 4.24 -9.19
N LYS A 27 4.68 3.10 -9.39
CA LYS A 27 3.25 2.98 -9.13
C LYS A 27 3.05 3.27 -7.64
N LYS A 28 2.61 4.49 -7.31
CA LYS A 28 1.88 4.71 -6.07
C LYS A 28 0.62 3.87 -6.23
N GLY A 29 0.63 2.67 -5.61
CA GLY A 29 -0.61 1.98 -5.29
C GLY A 29 -1.53 2.97 -4.58
N ALA A 30 -2.83 2.85 -4.83
CA ALA A 30 -3.83 3.85 -4.44
C ALA A 30 -3.56 4.37 -3.02
N ALA A 31 -3.15 5.64 -2.90
CA ALA A 31 -2.82 6.22 -1.62
C ALA A 31 -4.09 6.24 -0.76
N PRO A 32 -4.13 5.52 0.38
CA PRO A 32 -5.16 5.73 1.37
C PRO A 32 -4.97 7.16 1.89
N PRO A 33 -6.05 7.97 2.01
CA PRO A 33 -5.92 9.29 2.63
C PRO A 33 -5.49 9.12 4.11
N ASP A 34 -4.54 9.95 4.54
CA ASP A 34 -3.95 10.01 5.89
C ASP A 34 -3.13 8.78 6.37
N LEU A 35 -2.13 8.37 5.58
CA LEU A 35 -0.94 7.70 6.11
C LEU A 35 0.22 8.69 6.26
N THR A 36 0.83 8.72 7.44
CA THR A 36 2.06 9.48 7.72
C THR A 36 3.25 8.98 6.88
N GLU A 37 4.31 9.78 6.77
CA GLU A 37 5.51 9.41 6.02
C GLU A 37 6.12 8.08 6.53
N THR A 38 6.17 7.90 7.86
CA THR A 38 6.61 6.66 8.51
C THR A 38 5.75 5.45 8.13
N GLU A 39 4.42 5.61 8.04
CA GLU A 39 3.52 4.52 7.65
C GLU A 39 3.67 4.15 6.18
N GLN A 40 3.86 5.15 5.31
CA GLN A 40 4.16 4.95 3.89
C GLN A 40 5.51 4.25 3.68
N ASP A 41 6.52 4.60 4.48
CA ASP A 41 7.84 3.93 4.46
C ASP A 41 7.76 2.47 4.90
N LEU A 42 7.10 2.19 6.04
CA LEU A 42 6.85 0.82 6.50
C LEU A 42 6.09 0.00 5.45
N LEU A 43 5.06 0.59 4.84
CA LEU A 43 4.27 -0.04 3.79
C LEU A 43 5.12 -0.36 2.56
N TRP A 44 5.95 0.59 2.11
CA TRP A 44 6.86 0.39 0.98
C TRP A 44 7.83 -0.76 1.25
N HIS A 45 8.42 -0.84 2.44
CA HIS A 45 9.29 -1.96 2.81
C HIS A 45 8.54 -3.30 2.81
N LEU A 46 7.32 -3.36 3.37
CA LEU A 46 6.48 -4.57 3.34
C LEU A 46 6.15 -5.03 1.91
N GLU A 47 5.87 -4.10 0.98
CA GLU A 47 5.68 -4.40 -0.44
C GLU A 47 6.96 -4.89 -1.13
N ASN A 48 8.14 -4.46 -0.67
CA ASN A 48 9.45 -4.82 -1.25
C ASN A 48 10.10 -6.05 -0.62
N GLY A 49 9.33 -6.88 0.11
CA GLY A 49 9.79 -8.16 0.65
C GLY A 49 10.50 -8.05 2.00
N TYR A 50 10.24 -7.01 2.77
CA TYR A 50 10.48 -6.99 4.21
C TYR A 50 9.22 -7.51 4.94
N GLN A 51 9.39 -8.00 6.17
CA GLN A 51 8.33 -8.20 7.15
C GLN A 51 8.57 -7.24 8.31
N LEU A 52 7.51 -6.77 8.95
CA LEU A 52 7.62 -5.93 10.14
C LEU A 52 7.58 -6.85 11.37
N GLU A 53 8.55 -6.74 12.26
CA GLU A 53 8.60 -7.42 13.55
C GLU A 53 8.42 -6.38 14.66
N THR A 54 7.67 -6.73 15.71
CA THR A 54 7.62 -5.99 16.99
C THR A 54 7.82 -6.98 18.13
N ASP A 55 8.12 -6.50 19.34
CA ASP A 55 8.02 -7.35 20.54
C ASP A 55 6.56 -7.74 20.86
N SER A 56 6.34 -8.63 21.84
CA SER A 56 5.02 -9.12 22.29
C SER A 56 4.04 -8.03 22.74
N LEU A 57 4.52 -6.86 23.16
CA LEU A 57 3.72 -5.70 23.55
C LEU A 57 3.42 -4.76 22.37
N GLY A 58 4.02 -5.01 21.20
CA GLY A 58 3.93 -4.17 20.00
C GLY A 58 4.97 -3.05 19.93
N GLY A 59 6.00 -3.08 20.78
CA GLY A 59 7.12 -2.13 20.72
C GLY A 59 8.23 -2.55 19.77
N ASP A 60 9.32 -1.77 19.78
CA ASP A 60 10.53 -1.93 18.94
C ASP A 60 10.27 -2.40 17.49
N PRO A 61 9.57 -1.58 16.67
CA PRO A 61 9.30 -1.93 15.28
C PRO A 61 10.61 -2.09 14.49
N LEU A 62 10.76 -3.23 13.84
CA LEU A 62 11.96 -3.64 13.11
C LEU A 62 11.55 -4.25 11.77
N LEU A 63 12.05 -3.68 10.68
CA LEU A 63 11.83 -4.23 9.34
C LEU A 63 12.88 -5.30 9.06
N ARG A 64 12.44 -6.53 8.83
CA ARG A 64 13.32 -7.65 8.52
C ARG A 64 13.15 -8.12 7.09
N ARG A 65 14.22 -8.10 6.31
CA ARG A 65 14.21 -8.55 4.92
C ARG A 65 14.03 -10.07 4.85
N LEU A 66 13.05 -10.53 4.07
CA LEU A 66 12.76 -11.97 3.95
C LEU A 66 13.88 -12.74 3.27
N LYS A 67 14.59 -12.10 2.34
CA LYS A 67 15.67 -12.71 1.54
C LYS A 67 16.95 -12.92 2.36
N ASP A 68 17.51 -11.82 2.88
CA ASP A 68 18.87 -11.80 3.44
C ASP A 68 18.87 -11.70 4.99
N LYS A 69 17.69 -11.74 5.64
CA LYS A 69 17.46 -11.57 7.09
C LYS A 69 17.92 -10.24 7.71
N GLU A 70 18.45 -9.32 6.89
CA GLU A 70 18.80 -7.93 7.20
C GLU A 70 17.71 -7.26 8.04
N ALA A 71 18.12 -6.63 9.13
CA ALA A 71 17.24 -5.93 10.07
C ALA A 71 17.50 -4.43 9.99
N VAL A 72 16.46 -3.67 9.64
CA VAL A 72 16.46 -2.21 9.57
C VAL A 72 15.53 -1.68 10.65
N ARG A 73 16.03 -0.81 11.54
CA ARG A 73 15.19 -0.11 12.52
C ARG A 73 14.68 1.18 11.86
N PRO A 74 13.36 1.34 11.64
CA PRO A 74 12.84 2.56 11.01
C PRO A 74 12.98 3.73 12.00
N PRO A 75 13.54 4.88 11.58
CA PRO A 75 13.99 5.93 12.51
C PRO A 75 12.86 6.64 13.28
N SER A 76 11.62 6.55 12.81
CA SER A 76 10.46 7.20 13.43
C SER A 76 9.25 6.27 13.63
N ALA A 77 9.43 4.95 13.43
CA ALA A 77 8.37 3.99 13.71
C ALA A 77 8.19 3.79 15.22
N THR A 78 6.95 3.82 15.66
CA THR A 78 6.56 3.59 17.05
C THR A 78 5.49 2.51 17.12
N ARG A 79 5.23 2.00 18.33
CA ARG A 79 4.06 1.14 18.61
C ARG A 79 2.74 1.73 18.08
N ASN A 80 2.58 3.05 18.14
CA ASN A 80 1.37 3.71 17.65
C ASN A 80 1.24 3.63 16.13
N THR A 81 2.36 3.72 15.40
CA THR A 81 2.45 3.53 13.95
C THR A 81 2.00 2.12 13.53
N VAL A 82 2.47 1.09 14.24
CA VAL A 82 2.08 -0.31 13.96
C VAL A 82 0.59 -0.51 14.26
N LYS A 83 0.11 0.02 15.39
CA LYS A 83 -1.29 -0.06 15.79
C LYS A 83 -2.23 0.66 14.80
N ALA A 84 -1.83 1.81 14.27
CA ALA A 84 -2.60 2.52 13.26
C ALA A 84 -2.75 1.69 11.98
N LEU A 85 -1.66 1.11 11.47
CA LEU A 85 -1.69 0.22 10.30
C LEU A 85 -2.54 -1.06 10.53
N GLU A 86 -2.55 -1.60 11.75
CA GLU A 86 -3.43 -2.72 12.15
C GLU A 86 -4.91 -2.28 12.17
N GLN A 87 -5.24 -1.17 12.84
CA GLN A 87 -6.60 -0.65 12.92
C GLN A 87 -7.17 -0.30 11.54
N LEU A 88 -6.35 0.26 10.66
CA LEU A 88 -6.67 0.53 9.25
C LEU A 88 -6.75 -0.74 8.39
N ASN A 89 -6.52 -1.92 8.96
CA ASN A 89 -6.60 -3.21 8.25
C ASN A 89 -5.63 -3.32 7.05
N ILE A 90 -4.52 -2.58 7.12
CA ILE A 90 -3.44 -2.58 6.11
C ILE A 90 -2.45 -3.71 6.42
N ILE A 91 -2.17 -3.96 7.70
CA ILE A 91 -1.35 -5.08 8.16
C ILE A 91 -2.14 -5.98 9.09
N SER A 92 -1.70 -7.23 9.19
CA SER A 92 -2.27 -8.24 10.08
C SER A 92 -1.14 -9.01 10.78
N ALA A 93 -1.36 -9.39 12.04
CA ALA A 93 -0.46 -10.28 12.76
C ALA A 93 -0.43 -11.67 12.09
N ALA A 94 0.75 -12.08 11.66
CA ALA A 94 1.05 -13.37 11.09
C ALA A 94 1.71 -14.27 12.14
N LYS A 95 1.54 -15.59 12.01
CA LYS A 95 2.18 -16.56 12.89
C LYS A 95 3.71 -16.51 12.72
N GLY A 96 4.38 -15.88 13.68
CA GLY A 96 5.84 -15.89 13.81
C GLY A 96 6.37 -17.25 14.31
N ASN A 97 7.68 -17.45 14.17
CA ASN A 97 8.39 -18.58 14.79
C ASN A 97 8.91 -18.24 16.20
N ASP A 98 8.98 -16.96 16.53
CA ASP A 98 9.48 -16.44 17.80
C ASP A 98 8.29 -16.05 18.69
N PRO A 99 8.15 -16.60 19.91
CA PRO A 99 7.02 -16.30 20.80
C PRO A 99 7.11 -14.93 21.47
N LEU A 100 8.27 -14.28 21.42
CA LEU A 100 8.53 -12.94 21.96
C LEU A 100 8.37 -11.83 20.90
N ARG A 101 8.02 -12.19 19.65
CA ARG A 101 7.85 -11.24 18.55
C ARG A 101 6.55 -11.46 17.77
N ILE A 102 5.84 -10.37 17.51
CA ILE A 102 4.72 -10.36 16.57
C ILE A 102 5.27 -10.02 15.19
N VAL A 103 5.02 -10.90 14.22
CA VAL A 103 5.36 -10.66 12.81
C VAL A 103 4.12 -10.08 12.13
N TRP A 104 4.26 -8.91 11.54
CA TRP A 104 3.20 -8.22 10.80
C TRP A 104 3.44 -8.34 9.30
N ARG A 105 2.36 -8.59 8.56
CA ARG A 105 2.38 -8.72 7.09
C ARG A 105 1.27 -7.90 6.47
N LEU A 106 1.51 -7.43 5.25
CA LEU A 106 0.52 -6.73 4.43
C LEU A 106 -0.74 -7.60 4.27
N GLN A 107 -1.88 -7.08 4.70
CA GLN A 107 -3.17 -7.69 4.49
C GLN A 107 -3.59 -7.46 3.04
N LYS A 108 -3.66 -8.53 2.24
CA LYS A 108 -4.26 -8.44 0.90
C LYS A 108 -5.75 -8.12 1.06
N SER A 109 -6.18 -6.99 0.50
CA SER A 109 -7.59 -6.64 0.36
C SER A 109 -8.34 -7.82 -0.28
N GLY A 110 -9.27 -8.42 0.48
CA GLY A 110 -9.86 -9.72 0.19
C GLY A 110 -9.86 -10.69 1.38
N ALA A 111 -9.02 -10.49 2.39
CA ALA A 111 -9.05 -11.26 3.65
C ALA A 111 -10.21 -10.83 4.60
N ALA A 112 -11.41 -10.63 4.04
CA ALA A 112 -12.61 -10.38 4.84
C ALA A 112 -12.92 -11.62 5.69
N LYS A 113 -12.58 -11.53 6.98
CA LYS A 113 -13.23 -12.15 8.13
C LYS A 113 -13.96 -13.48 7.81
N ARG A 114 -13.20 -14.59 7.70
CA ARG A 114 -13.80 -15.93 7.80
C ARG A 114 -14.18 -16.20 9.26
N SER A 115 -15.25 -15.54 9.69
CA SER A 115 -16.03 -15.92 10.86
C SER A 115 -16.35 -17.41 10.72
N ARG A 116 -15.84 -18.23 11.64
CA ARG A 116 -16.18 -19.64 11.72
C ARG A 116 -17.29 -19.77 12.76
N THR A 117 -18.52 -19.77 12.25
CA THR A 117 -19.68 -20.31 12.96
C THR A 117 -19.49 -21.81 13.21
#